data_AF-A0A8S9C2B7-F1
#
_entry.id   AF-A0A8S9C2B7-F1
#
_cell.length_a   1.000
_cell.length_b   1.000
_cell.length_c   1.000
_cell.angle_alpha   90.00
_cell.angle_beta   90.00
_cell.angle_gamma   90.00
#
_symmetry.space_group_name_H-M   'P 1'
#
loop_
_entity.id
_entity.type
_entity.pdbx_description
1 polymer ?
#
loop_
_entity_poly.entity_id
_entity_poly.type
_entity_poly.pdbx_seq_one_letter_code
_entity_poly.pdbx_strand_id
1 'polypeptide(L)'
;MSLWALERFIRLCRIFYRRGTTVRIEALAGDACRVTFDIRGRWTKNPGSHIFAYIPAVSLWMSHPFSVAWVEHGPTRTQSWSPTLTQSISTGTLVESPSGEVELDFSPLTSKTKTTISCIIASRTGMTATLYRKARQSPTGSITLSAFVEGPYGGVENVKSYGTVLLFAGGVGITHQLSILHNLVSAFADGTCSTRKAVLVWSVRTIEQLEWVGPWMDDILHMPRRDCQLKILLYVTRTALGRDHSGAVLKETGLSEHVTFGRMNVKKLIGMEFQDRVGAMSVGVCGPGGLADDVRSATRGVMGLGNVDFWEESFTW
;
A
#
# COMPACT_ATOMS: atom_id res chain seq x y z
N MET A 1 36.16 11.89 -9.46
CA MET A 1 35.56 13.08 -8.80
C MET A 1 34.43 13.71 -9.62
N SER A 2 34.61 13.95 -10.92
CA SER A 2 33.58 14.54 -11.81
C SER A 2 32.26 13.76 -11.87
N LEU A 3 32.31 12.43 -12.00
CA LEU A 3 31.10 11.58 -12.01
C LEU A 3 30.29 11.67 -10.71
N TRP A 4 30.97 11.72 -9.55
CA TRP A 4 30.32 11.86 -8.25
C TRP A 4 29.68 13.25 -8.07
N ALA A 5 30.40 14.31 -8.46
CA ALA A 5 29.86 15.67 -8.41
C ALA A 5 28.67 15.87 -9.36
N LEU A 6 28.73 15.30 -10.57
CA LEU A 6 27.64 15.33 -11.54
C LEU A 6 26.40 14.59 -11.03
N GLU A 7 26.57 13.40 -10.44
CA GLU A 7 25.49 12.64 -9.82
C GLU A 7 24.78 13.43 -8.71
N ARG A 8 25.56 14.11 -7.85
CA ARG A 8 25.02 14.99 -6.80
C ARG A 8 24.33 16.23 -7.34
N PHE A 9 24.89 16.84 -8.38
CA PHE A 9 24.28 17.99 -9.04
C PHE A 9 22.94 17.62 -9.69
N ILE A 10 22.86 16.48 -10.40
CA ILE A 10 21.61 15.99 -11.01
C ILE A 10 20.54 15.73 -9.94
N ARG A 11 20.90 15.11 -8.81
CA ARG A 11 19.97 14.91 -7.68
C ARG A 11 19.47 16.24 -7.13
N LEU A 12 20.37 17.20 -6.93
CA LEU A 12 20.02 18.54 -6.47
C LEU A 12 19.05 19.21 -7.46
N CYS A 13 19.36 19.20 -8.76
CA CYS A 13 18.48 19.74 -9.79
C CYS A 13 17.09 19.08 -9.79
N ARG A 14 16.99 17.75 -9.62
CA ARG A 14 15.70 17.05 -9.51
C ARG A 14 14.89 17.45 -8.28
N ILE A 15 15.55 17.57 -7.12
CA ILE A 15 14.94 18.02 -5.87
C ILE A 15 14.40 19.44 -6.02
N PHE A 16 15.18 20.34 -6.63
CA PHE A 16 14.77 21.72 -6.90
C PHE A 16 13.65 21.80 -7.95
N TYR A 17 13.66 20.92 -8.95
CA TYR A 17 12.61 20.84 -9.97
C TYR A 17 11.27 20.33 -9.40
N ARG A 18 11.30 19.41 -8.43
CA ARG A 18 10.12 18.89 -7.73
C ARG A 18 9.81 19.64 -6.43
N ARG A 19 10.06 20.95 -6.41
CA ARG A 19 9.73 21.81 -5.25
C ARG A 19 8.22 21.88 -5.00
N GLY A 20 7.87 21.81 -3.71
CA GLY A 20 6.49 21.98 -3.23
C GLY A 20 5.73 20.68 -2.99
N THR A 21 6.43 19.57 -2.73
CA THR A 21 5.82 18.36 -2.18
C THR A 21 5.58 18.54 -0.67
N THR A 22 4.36 18.24 -0.26
CA THR A 22 3.96 18.23 1.14
C THR A 22 3.83 16.79 1.60
N VAL A 23 4.26 16.49 2.82
CA VAL A 23 4.06 15.18 3.43
C VAL A 23 3.16 15.31 4.65
N ARG A 24 2.11 14.50 4.69
CA ARG A 24 1.27 14.31 5.87
C ARG A 24 1.70 13.01 6.55
N ILE A 25 1.94 13.09 7.85
CA ILE A 25 2.35 11.96 8.68
C ILE A 25 1.30 11.78 9.75
N GLU A 26 0.74 10.59 9.83
CA GLU A 26 -0.28 10.19 10.80
C GLU A 26 0.23 9.02 11.63
N ALA A 27 0.12 9.11 12.95
CA ALA A 27 0.49 8.03 13.85
C ALA A 27 -0.61 6.95 13.85
N LEU A 28 -0.22 5.71 13.58
CA LEU A 28 -1.09 4.54 13.62
C LEU A 28 -0.80 3.69 14.87
N ALA A 29 -1.74 2.81 15.22
CA ALA A 29 -1.55 1.80 16.25
C ALA A 29 -0.42 0.82 15.88
N GLY A 30 0.21 0.21 16.90
CA GLY A 30 1.30 -0.75 16.66
C GLY A 30 2.62 -0.13 16.18
N ASP A 31 2.93 1.08 16.65
CA ASP A 31 4.18 1.81 16.40
C ASP A 31 4.51 2.00 14.92
N ALA A 32 3.53 2.44 14.12
CA ALA A 32 3.72 2.76 12.71
C ALA A 32 3.18 4.14 12.36
N CYS A 33 3.62 4.68 11.24
CA CYS A 33 3.08 5.90 10.65
C CYS A 33 2.56 5.64 9.25
N ARG A 34 1.40 6.23 8.94
CA ARG A 34 0.98 6.46 7.56
C ARG A 34 1.63 7.75 7.08
N VAL A 35 2.37 7.66 5.99
CA VAL A 35 3.07 8.80 5.41
C VAL A 35 2.58 8.99 3.99
N THR A 36 1.95 10.13 3.77
CA THR A 36 1.23 10.46 2.54
C THR A 36 1.88 11.68 1.91
N PHE A 37 2.43 11.51 0.71
CA PHE A 37 3.11 12.54 -0.06
C PHE A 37 2.18 13.10 -1.13
N ASP A 38 1.95 14.40 -1.10
CA ASP A 38 1.22 15.12 -2.14
C ASP A 38 2.22 15.70 -3.15
N ILE A 39 2.24 15.12 -4.34
CA ILE A 39 3.17 15.47 -5.41
C ILE A 39 2.40 16.16 -6.54
N ARG A 40 3.05 17.16 -7.13
CA ARG A 40 2.55 17.85 -8.33
C ARG A 40 2.82 17.00 -9.57
N GLY A 41 1.78 16.82 -10.39
CA GLY A 41 1.89 16.12 -11.67
C GLY A 41 1.56 14.63 -11.58
N ARG A 42 1.68 13.95 -12.73
CA ARG A 42 1.42 12.52 -12.87
C ARG A 42 2.61 11.70 -12.39
N TRP A 43 2.31 10.62 -11.68
CA TRP A 43 3.27 9.60 -11.28
C TRP A 43 2.90 8.28 -11.93
N THR A 44 3.90 7.52 -12.41
CA THR A 44 3.67 6.20 -12.98
C THR A 44 3.56 5.15 -11.88
N LYS A 45 2.44 4.41 -11.84
CA LYS A 45 2.16 3.37 -10.85
C LYS A 45 2.95 2.10 -11.20
N ASN A 46 4.13 1.93 -10.62
CA ASN A 46 4.86 0.66 -10.67
C ASN A 46 4.55 -0.17 -9.41
N PRO A 47 3.90 -1.34 -9.53
CA PRO A 47 3.59 -2.20 -8.39
C PRO A 47 4.90 -2.69 -7.72
N GLY A 48 4.93 -2.72 -6.39
CA GLY A 48 6.11 -3.15 -5.63
C GLY A 48 7.26 -2.13 -5.63
N SER A 49 7.08 -0.93 -6.19
CA SER A 49 8.12 0.10 -6.21
C SER A 49 8.31 0.76 -4.85
N HIS A 50 9.47 1.39 -4.67
CA HIS A 50 9.79 2.24 -3.53
C HIS A 50 10.22 3.63 -3.99
N ILE A 51 10.17 4.58 -3.07
CA ILE A 51 10.59 5.97 -3.26
C ILE A 51 11.70 6.30 -2.26
N PHE A 52 12.57 7.24 -2.62
CA PHE A 52 13.44 7.88 -1.65
C PHE A 52 12.80 9.20 -1.22
N ALA A 53 12.51 9.31 0.07
CA ALA A 53 11.97 10.53 0.65
C ALA A 53 13.05 11.27 1.43
N TYR A 54 13.02 12.60 1.33
CA TYR A 54 13.85 13.53 2.08
C TYR A 54 12.93 14.41 2.91
N ILE A 55 13.07 14.38 4.24
CA ILE A 55 12.23 15.16 5.16
C ILE A 55 13.15 16.02 6.03
N PRO A 56 13.49 17.25 5.59
CA PRO A 56 14.49 18.06 6.27
C PRO A 56 14.20 18.37 7.74
N ALA A 57 12.93 18.48 8.10
CA ALA A 57 12.49 18.71 9.48
C ALA A 57 12.71 17.51 10.43
N VAL A 58 13.05 16.33 9.90
CA VAL A 58 13.31 15.12 10.70
C VAL A 58 14.76 14.63 10.50
N SER A 59 15.24 14.57 9.26
CA SER A 59 16.56 14.00 8.94
C SER A 59 17.39 14.81 7.94
N LEU A 60 17.32 16.14 7.99
CA LEU A 60 18.10 17.05 7.13
C LEU A 60 18.10 16.61 5.66
N TRP A 61 19.25 16.23 5.10
CA TRP A 61 19.41 15.83 3.70
C TRP A 61 19.54 14.33 3.50
N MET A 62 19.22 13.51 4.52
CA MET A 62 19.29 12.06 4.41
C MET A 62 18.12 11.53 3.57
N SER A 63 18.44 10.71 2.56
CA SER A 63 17.46 9.97 1.77
C SER A 63 17.05 8.69 2.51
N HIS A 64 15.75 8.43 2.61
CA HIS A 64 15.24 7.19 3.19
C HIS A 64 14.33 6.46 2.19
N PRO A 65 14.60 5.16 1.90
CA PRO A 65 13.74 4.38 1.04
C PRO A 65 12.43 4.02 1.77
N PHE A 66 11.30 4.17 1.08
CA PHE A 66 9.99 3.74 1.56
C PHE A 66 9.21 3.06 0.44
N SER A 67 8.66 1.89 0.73
CA SER A 67 7.84 1.13 -0.20
C SER A 67 6.51 1.83 -0.42
N VAL A 68 6.10 1.93 -1.68
CA VAL A 68 4.83 2.54 -2.04
C VAL A 68 3.72 1.53 -1.77
N ALA A 69 2.81 1.86 -0.86
CA ALA A 69 1.66 1.02 -0.57
C ALA A 69 0.50 1.32 -1.53
N TRP A 70 0.26 2.61 -1.79
CA TRP A 70 -0.87 3.06 -2.58
C TRP A 70 -0.56 4.36 -3.34
N VAL A 71 -1.19 4.52 -4.50
CA VAL A 71 -1.08 5.72 -5.34
C VAL A 71 -2.47 6.10 -5.84
N GLU A 72 -2.86 7.34 -5.56
CA GLU A 72 -4.10 7.95 -6.00
C GLU A 72 -3.84 9.15 -6.91
N HIS A 73 -4.65 9.28 -7.95
CA HIS A 73 -4.65 10.44 -8.84
C HIS A 73 -5.97 11.18 -8.65
N GLY A 74 -5.92 12.40 -8.12
CA GLY A 74 -7.10 13.22 -7.85
C GLY A 74 -7.03 14.59 -8.52
N PRO A 75 -8.18 15.18 -8.89
CA PRO A 75 -8.25 16.62 -9.07
C PRO A 75 -7.95 17.30 -7.73
N THR A 76 -7.36 18.51 -7.75
CA THR A 76 -7.06 19.26 -6.53
C THR A 76 -8.36 19.57 -5.76
N ARG A 77 -8.77 18.72 -4.81
CA ARG A 77 -9.75 19.06 -3.79
C ARG A 77 -8.99 19.51 -2.54
N THR A 78 -8.91 20.82 -2.32
CA THR A 78 -8.74 21.36 -0.96
C THR A 78 -9.98 20.97 -0.16
N GLN A 79 -9.96 19.79 0.46
CA GLN A 79 -10.95 19.45 1.48
C GLN A 79 -10.46 20.06 2.80
N SER A 80 -10.91 21.28 3.09
CA SER A 80 -11.18 21.64 4.48
C SER A 80 -12.34 20.76 4.94
N TRP A 81 -12.07 19.80 5.80
CA TRP A 81 -13.10 19.02 6.47
C TRP A 81 -13.94 19.99 7.33
N SER A 82 -15.21 20.17 6.97
CA SER A 82 -16.24 20.75 7.83
C SER A 82 -17.20 19.62 8.20
N PRO A 83 -17.46 19.33 9.49
CA PRO A 83 -18.36 18.27 9.87
C PRO A 83 -19.78 18.82 9.84
N THR A 84 -20.56 18.55 8.79
CA THR A 84 -22.02 18.42 8.95
C THR A 84 -22.53 17.45 7.90
N LEU A 85 -23.06 16.35 8.44
CA LEU A 85 -23.67 15.25 7.76
C LEU A 85 -25.12 15.62 7.49
N THR A 86 -25.52 15.71 6.22
CA THR A 86 -26.92 15.51 5.84
C THR A 86 -26.98 14.76 4.52
N GLN A 87 -27.37 13.50 4.61
CA GLN A 87 -27.81 12.67 3.49
C GLN A 87 -29.02 13.32 2.81
N SER A 88 -29.08 13.26 1.49
CA SER A 88 -30.38 13.15 0.82
C SER A 88 -30.26 12.32 -0.46
N ILE A 89 -30.98 11.20 -0.45
CA ILE A 89 -31.26 10.35 -1.59
C ILE A 89 -32.50 10.92 -2.31
N SER A 90 -32.37 11.02 -3.63
CA SER A 90 -33.34 11.27 -4.71
C SER A 90 -34.85 11.35 -4.40
N THR A 91 -35.52 12.39 -4.90
CA THR A 91 -36.85 12.28 -5.53
C THR A 91 -37.04 13.42 -6.54
N GLY A 92 -37.53 13.10 -7.74
CA GLY A 92 -37.69 14.06 -8.83
C GLY A 92 -38.79 15.10 -8.59
N THR A 93 -38.57 16.30 -9.11
CA THR A 93 -39.64 17.24 -9.46
C THR A 93 -39.15 18.09 -10.62
N LEU A 94 -39.84 17.97 -11.76
CA LEU A 94 -39.67 18.85 -12.91
C LEU A 94 -40.21 20.23 -12.52
N VAL A 95 -39.34 21.23 -12.51
CA VAL A 95 -39.74 22.64 -12.51
C VAL A 95 -39.00 23.31 -13.66
N GLU A 96 -39.68 23.40 -14.79
CA GLU A 96 -39.34 24.33 -15.87
C GLU A 96 -39.67 25.75 -15.41
N SER A 97 -38.74 26.68 -15.62
CA SER A 97 -39.05 28.09 -15.85
C SER A 97 -37.87 28.81 -16.51
N PRO A 98 -38.14 29.89 -17.27
CA PRO A 98 -37.56 30.11 -18.58
C PRO A 98 -36.66 31.36 -18.65
N SER A 99 -36.05 31.57 -19.81
CA SER A 99 -35.08 32.62 -20.18
C SER A 99 -33.68 32.38 -19.58
N GLY A 100 -32.61 32.30 -20.33
CA GLY A 100 -32.39 32.74 -21.70
C GLY A 100 -30.99 33.31 -21.87
N GLU A 101 -29.99 32.83 -21.12
CA GLU A 101 -28.56 33.10 -21.37
C GLU A 101 -27.78 31.84 -20.97
N VAL A 102 -27.27 31.12 -21.97
CA VAL A 102 -26.32 30.02 -21.72
C VAL A 102 -24.96 30.67 -21.50
N GLU A 103 -24.62 30.96 -20.25
CA GLU A 103 -23.21 31.17 -19.89
C GLU A 103 -22.51 29.82 -20.04
N LEU A 104 -21.86 29.63 -21.19
CA LEU A 104 -20.85 28.61 -21.36
C LEU A 104 -19.67 28.98 -20.46
N ASP A 105 -19.69 28.54 -19.21
CA ASP A 105 -18.53 28.60 -18.30
C ASP A 105 -17.44 27.64 -18.84
N PHE A 106 -16.74 28.09 -19.88
CA PHE A 106 -15.46 27.56 -20.28
C PHE A 106 -14.41 28.01 -19.26
N SER A 107 -14.48 27.44 -18.06
CA SER A 107 -13.34 27.47 -17.15
C SER A 107 -12.20 26.66 -17.80
N PRO A 108 -11.07 27.28 -18.16
CA PRO A 108 -10.04 26.62 -18.95
C PRO A 108 -9.48 25.40 -18.21
N LEU A 109 -9.44 24.26 -18.91
CA LEU A 109 -8.80 23.00 -18.49
C LEU A 109 -7.33 23.23 -18.08
N THR A 110 -7.11 23.63 -16.84
CA THR A 110 -5.80 23.51 -16.17
C THR A 110 -5.97 23.03 -14.73
N SER A 111 -6.87 22.04 -14.52
CA SER A 111 -6.90 21.30 -13.25
C SER A 111 -5.56 20.61 -13.07
N LYS A 112 -4.69 21.20 -12.23
CA LYS A 112 -3.42 20.60 -11.82
C LYS A 112 -3.76 19.30 -11.10
N THR A 113 -3.54 18.17 -11.79
CA THR A 113 -3.67 16.83 -11.22
C THR A 113 -2.64 16.68 -10.10
N LYS A 114 -3.12 16.32 -8.90
CA LYS A 114 -2.25 15.97 -7.77
C LYS A 114 -2.21 14.45 -7.69
N THR A 115 -1.00 13.94 -7.45
CA THR A 115 -0.80 12.52 -7.18
C THR A 115 -0.41 12.36 -5.72
N THR A 116 -1.14 11.50 -5.03
CA THR A 116 -0.91 11.20 -3.63
C THR A 116 -0.29 9.82 -3.53
N ILE A 117 0.88 9.73 -2.90
CA ILE A 117 1.61 8.48 -2.68
C ILE A 117 1.57 8.18 -1.19
N SER A 118 1.04 7.01 -0.82
CA SER A 118 0.95 6.60 0.57
C SER A 118 1.89 5.44 0.87
N CYS A 119 2.58 5.55 2.00
CA CYS A 119 3.53 4.58 2.55
C CYS A 119 3.14 4.26 3.99
N ILE A 120 3.46 3.04 4.44
CA ILE A 120 3.39 2.68 5.86
C ILE A 120 4.81 2.47 6.36
N ILE A 121 5.16 3.14 7.44
CA ILE A 121 6.52 3.16 7.98
C ILE A 121 6.46 2.69 9.42
N ALA A 122 7.09 1.56 9.70
CA ALA A 122 7.24 1.10 11.07
C ALA A 122 8.24 2.01 11.82
N SER A 123 7.91 2.36 13.05
CA SER A 123 8.81 3.04 13.97
C SER A 123 9.95 2.09 14.34
N ARG A 124 11.17 2.47 13.97
CA ARG A 124 12.41 1.77 14.30
C ARG A 124 13.31 2.72 15.08
N THR A 125 14.62 2.69 14.88
CA THR A 125 15.57 3.60 15.51
C THR A 125 15.80 4.86 14.67
N GLY A 126 16.15 5.97 15.32
CA GLY A 126 16.56 7.21 14.64
C GLY A 126 15.39 7.97 14.00
N MET A 127 15.44 8.12 12.67
CA MET A 127 14.53 8.98 11.89
C MET A 127 13.07 8.55 12.02
N THR A 128 12.77 7.26 11.87
CA THR A 128 11.40 6.73 11.90
C THR A 128 10.78 6.82 13.30
N ALA A 129 11.57 6.58 14.36
CA ALA A 129 11.16 6.83 15.75
C ALA A 129 10.85 8.30 16.00
N THR A 130 11.67 9.20 15.46
CA THR A 130 11.46 10.64 15.61
C THR A 130 10.19 11.08 14.87
N LEU A 131 9.96 10.52 13.68
CA LEU A 131 8.77 10.76 12.87
C LEU A 131 7.49 10.30 13.61
N TYR A 132 7.50 9.07 14.14
CA TYR A 132 6.40 8.55 14.95
C TYR A 132 6.14 9.37 16.22
N ARG A 133 7.20 9.70 16.97
CA ARG A 133 7.09 10.52 18.19
C ARG A 133 6.51 11.90 17.90
N LYS A 134 6.98 12.59 16.86
CA LYS A 134 6.47 13.91 16.49
C LYS A 134 5.00 13.85 16.07
N ALA A 135 4.60 12.84 15.30
CA ALA A 135 3.21 12.66 14.89
C ALA A 135 2.30 12.37 16.09
N ARG A 136 2.72 11.47 16.98
CA ARG A 136 1.96 11.08 18.17
C ARG A 136 1.84 12.19 19.22
N GLN A 137 2.83 13.09 19.31
CA GLN A 137 2.80 14.25 20.21
C GLN A 137 1.90 15.39 19.70
N SER A 138 1.45 15.33 18.43
CA SER A 138 0.53 16.31 17.88
C SER A 138 -0.88 16.13 18.48
N PRO A 139 -1.61 17.21 18.82
CA PRO A 139 -2.98 17.11 19.35
C PRO A 139 -3.94 16.34 18.44
N THR A 140 -3.70 16.35 17.13
CA THR A 140 -4.51 15.66 16.12
C THR A 140 -3.96 14.29 15.72
N GLY A 141 -2.88 13.82 16.34
CA GLY A 141 -2.18 12.59 15.96
C GLY A 141 -1.50 12.62 14.59
N SER A 142 -1.46 13.80 13.94
CA SER A 142 -0.87 13.99 12.62
C SER A 142 -0.12 15.31 12.51
N ILE A 143 0.89 15.33 11.63
CA ILE A 143 1.71 16.51 11.32
C ILE A 143 1.91 16.63 9.81
N THR A 144 2.09 17.86 9.35
CA THR A 144 2.35 18.17 7.94
C THR A 144 3.71 18.85 7.81
N LEU A 145 4.58 18.32 6.96
CA LEU A 145 5.94 18.82 6.75
C LEU A 145 6.22 19.02 5.25
N SER A 146 7.28 19.77 4.95
CA SER A 146 7.84 19.78 3.60
C SER A 146 8.72 18.55 3.40
N ALA A 147 8.58 17.90 2.24
CA ALA A 147 9.39 16.76 1.85
C ALA A 147 9.76 16.84 0.37
N PHE A 148 10.75 16.04 -0.02
CA PHE A 148 11.09 15.79 -1.42
C PHE A 148 10.99 14.30 -1.69
N VAL A 149 10.49 13.94 -2.86
CA VAL A 149 10.30 12.53 -3.26
C VAL A 149 11.02 12.26 -4.57
N GLU A 150 11.87 11.24 -4.55
CA GLU A 150 12.60 10.72 -5.68
C GLU A 150 12.11 9.30 -6.00
N GLY A 151 11.94 8.98 -7.29
CA GLY A 151 11.42 7.70 -7.76
C GLY A 151 10.39 7.83 -8.89
N PRO A 152 9.70 6.73 -9.23
CA PRO A 152 9.72 5.43 -8.54
C PRO A 152 10.99 4.62 -8.82
N TYR A 153 11.37 3.75 -7.88
CA TYR A 153 12.48 2.80 -8.03
C TYR A 153 12.01 1.37 -7.84
N GLY A 154 12.62 0.46 -8.60
CA GLY A 154 12.24 -0.96 -8.64
C GLY A 154 10.82 -1.16 -9.17
N GLY A 155 10.24 -2.27 -8.75
CA GLY A 155 8.93 -2.74 -9.20
C GLY A 155 9.01 -4.20 -9.59
N VAL A 156 7.89 -4.91 -9.41
CA VAL A 156 7.79 -6.32 -9.80
C VAL A 156 7.12 -6.39 -11.18
N GLU A 157 7.94 -6.64 -12.19
CA GLU A 157 7.47 -6.96 -13.53
C GLU A 157 7.19 -8.48 -13.59
N ASN A 158 6.15 -8.89 -14.33
CA ASN A 158 5.80 -10.29 -14.66
C ASN A 158 4.92 -11.12 -13.73
N VAL A 159 4.50 -10.65 -12.54
CA VAL A 159 3.53 -11.41 -11.72
C VAL A 159 2.19 -11.68 -12.42
N LYS A 160 1.82 -10.84 -13.39
CA LYS A 160 0.57 -10.96 -14.19
C LYS A 160 0.53 -12.20 -15.11
N SER A 161 1.68 -12.79 -15.42
CA SER A 161 1.79 -13.91 -16.37
C SER A 161 1.60 -15.28 -15.70
N TYR A 162 1.69 -15.36 -14.37
CA TYR A 162 1.46 -16.59 -13.62
C TYR A 162 -0.02 -16.87 -13.48
N GLY A 163 -0.42 -18.14 -13.46
CA GLY A 163 -1.82 -18.50 -13.21
C GLY A 163 -2.19 -18.38 -11.72
N THR A 164 -1.22 -18.63 -10.83
CA THR A 164 -1.37 -18.52 -9.37
C THR A 164 -0.29 -17.63 -8.78
N VAL A 165 -0.68 -16.67 -7.94
CA VAL A 165 0.25 -15.77 -7.25
C VAL A 165 0.02 -15.83 -5.75
N LEU A 166 1.06 -16.19 -5.00
CA LEU A 166 1.06 -16.29 -3.54
C LEU A 166 1.99 -15.22 -2.96
N LEU A 167 1.43 -14.26 -2.22
CA LEU A 167 2.13 -13.10 -1.68
C LEU A 167 2.21 -13.20 -0.15
N PHE A 168 3.41 -13.40 0.38
CA PHE A 168 3.67 -13.41 1.81
C PHE A 168 4.14 -12.03 2.30
N ALA A 169 3.50 -11.55 3.35
CA ALA A 169 3.84 -10.31 4.03
C ALA A 169 4.08 -10.54 5.53
N GLY A 170 5.10 -9.88 6.07
CA GLY A 170 5.36 -9.82 7.52
C GLY A 170 5.42 -8.37 8.01
N GLY A 171 4.55 -8.00 8.95
CA GLY A 171 4.49 -6.64 9.50
C GLY A 171 4.32 -5.59 8.40
N VAL A 172 5.24 -4.63 8.33
CA VAL A 172 5.24 -3.52 7.34
C VAL A 172 5.48 -3.99 5.90
N GLY A 173 5.98 -5.21 5.68
CA GLY A 173 6.15 -5.80 4.35
C GLY A 173 4.85 -5.93 3.54
N ILE A 174 3.69 -5.75 4.19
CA ILE A 174 2.40 -5.65 3.52
C ILE A 174 2.35 -4.51 2.50
N THR A 175 3.08 -3.42 2.72
CA THR A 175 3.12 -2.26 1.82
C THR A 175 3.49 -2.66 0.39
N HIS A 176 4.54 -3.47 0.25
CA HIS A 176 4.97 -4.01 -1.02
C HIS A 176 3.88 -4.88 -1.65
N GLN A 177 3.42 -5.89 -0.91
CA GLN A 177 2.51 -6.91 -1.42
C GLN A 177 1.14 -6.32 -1.79
N LEU A 178 0.68 -5.31 -1.05
CA LEU A 178 -0.61 -4.66 -1.29
C LEU A 178 -0.63 -3.94 -2.65
N SER A 179 0.45 -3.26 -3.00
CA SER A 179 0.55 -2.57 -4.30
C SER A 179 0.53 -3.54 -5.47
N ILE A 180 1.13 -4.73 -5.30
CA ILE A 180 1.10 -5.83 -6.28
C ILE A 180 -0.31 -6.41 -6.37
N LEU A 181 -0.92 -6.71 -5.21
CA LEU A 181 -2.26 -7.26 -5.13
C LEU A 181 -3.28 -6.36 -5.81
N HIS A 182 -3.24 -5.05 -5.52
CA HIS A 182 -4.08 -4.07 -6.19
C HIS A 182 -3.91 -4.15 -7.71
N ASN A 183 -2.68 -4.13 -8.22
CA ASN A 183 -2.44 -4.19 -9.67
C ASN A 183 -2.90 -5.50 -10.30
N LEU A 184 -2.80 -6.63 -9.59
CA LEU A 184 -3.35 -7.91 -10.05
C LEU A 184 -4.87 -7.85 -10.11
N VAL A 185 -5.53 -7.34 -9.07
CA VAL A 185 -6.99 -7.24 -9.02
C VAL A 185 -7.55 -6.27 -10.08
N SER A 186 -6.91 -5.13 -10.30
CA SER A 186 -7.25 -4.26 -11.42
C SER A 186 -7.06 -4.97 -12.76
N ALA A 187 -5.95 -5.69 -12.95
CA ALA A 187 -5.71 -6.44 -14.19
C ALA A 187 -6.70 -7.61 -14.39
N PHE A 188 -7.28 -8.16 -13.32
CA PHE A 188 -8.39 -9.13 -13.41
C PHE A 188 -9.65 -8.48 -13.97
N ALA A 189 -10.02 -7.32 -13.42
CA ALA A 189 -11.19 -6.57 -13.87
C ALA A 189 -11.09 -6.23 -15.37
N ASP A 190 -9.89 -5.82 -15.80
CA ASP A 190 -9.60 -5.38 -17.17
C ASP A 190 -9.35 -6.57 -18.14
N GLY A 191 -9.21 -7.80 -17.64
CA GLY A 191 -8.90 -8.96 -18.47
C GLY A 191 -7.48 -8.94 -19.07
N THR A 192 -6.55 -8.21 -18.46
CA THR A 192 -5.19 -7.98 -18.99
C THR A 192 -4.11 -8.87 -18.34
N CYS A 193 -4.51 -9.88 -17.56
CA CYS A 193 -3.57 -10.82 -16.94
C CYS A 193 -4.04 -12.28 -16.99
N SER A 194 -3.05 -13.17 -16.89
CA SER A 194 -3.25 -14.64 -16.90
C SER A 194 -3.53 -15.20 -15.51
N THR A 195 -3.33 -14.41 -14.45
CA THR A 195 -3.60 -14.85 -13.08
C THR A 195 -5.09 -15.16 -12.89
N ARG A 196 -5.38 -16.29 -12.27
CA ARG A 196 -6.74 -16.79 -11.94
C ARG A 196 -6.91 -17.04 -10.45
N LYS A 197 -5.80 -17.07 -9.72
CA LYS A 197 -5.78 -17.24 -8.27
C LYS A 197 -4.72 -16.34 -7.65
N ALA A 198 -5.15 -15.44 -6.77
CA ALA A 198 -4.29 -14.57 -5.99
C ALA A 198 -4.50 -14.84 -4.50
N VAL A 199 -3.43 -15.11 -3.76
CA VAL A 199 -3.49 -15.45 -2.34
C VAL A 199 -2.54 -14.51 -1.59
N LEU A 200 -3.10 -13.65 -0.73
CA LEU A 200 -2.33 -12.81 0.18
C LEU A 200 -2.26 -13.50 1.54
N VAL A 201 -1.05 -13.69 2.05
CA VAL A 201 -0.79 -14.23 3.40
C VAL A 201 -0.05 -13.18 4.20
N TRP A 202 -0.69 -12.60 5.21
CA TRP A 202 -0.10 -11.53 6.00
C TRP A 202 -0.02 -11.90 7.48
N SER A 203 1.19 -11.84 8.04
CA SER A 203 1.39 -12.00 9.48
C SER A 203 1.72 -10.67 10.17
N VAL A 204 0.98 -10.39 11.23
CA VAL A 204 1.16 -9.25 12.13
C VAL A 204 1.37 -9.71 13.57
N ARG A 205 1.89 -8.81 14.40
CA ARG A 205 2.04 -9.06 15.84
C ARG A 205 0.70 -8.89 16.53
N THR A 206 0.03 -7.77 16.31
CA THR A 206 -1.22 -7.43 17.00
C THR A 206 -2.32 -7.12 16.00
N ILE A 207 -3.57 -7.17 16.46
CA ILE A 207 -4.74 -6.98 15.59
C ILE A 207 -4.87 -5.54 15.09
N GLU A 208 -4.44 -4.56 15.87
CA GLU A 208 -4.53 -3.13 15.53
C GLU A 208 -3.67 -2.80 14.31
N GLN A 209 -2.67 -3.65 14.01
CA GLN A 209 -1.85 -3.50 12.81
C GLN A 209 -2.63 -3.81 11.53
N LEU A 210 -3.77 -4.50 11.59
CA LEU A 210 -4.61 -4.76 10.42
C LEU A 210 -5.26 -3.46 9.89
N GLU A 211 -5.52 -2.49 10.77
CA GLU A 211 -6.12 -1.18 10.42
C GLU A 211 -5.21 -0.35 9.50
N TRP A 212 -3.91 -0.64 9.50
CA TRP A 212 -2.89 0.02 8.68
C TRP A 212 -3.30 0.16 7.22
N VAL A 213 -3.87 -0.92 6.67
CA VAL A 213 -4.24 -1.05 5.27
C VAL A 213 -5.76 -1.10 5.08
N GLY A 214 -6.55 -0.88 6.13
CA GLY A 214 -8.00 -1.06 6.13
C GLY A 214 -8.72 -0.43 4.92
N PRO A 215 -8.56 0.88 4.67
CA PRO A 215 -9.20 1.54 3.53
C PRO A 215 -8.81 0.93 2.17
N TRP A 216 -7.52 0.65 1.98
CA TRP A 216 -7.03 0.06 0.72
C TRP A 216 -7.44 -1.40 0.54
N MET A 217 -7.60 -2.12 1.64
CA MET A 217 -8.11 -3.48 1.62
C MET A 217 -9.58 -3.49 1.23
N ASP A 218 -10.37 -2.56 1.79
CA ASP A 218 -11.78 -2.40 1.44
C ASP A 218 -11.96 -2.07 -0.05
N ASP A 219 -11.12 -1.18 -0.60
CA ASP A 219 -11.09 -0.89 -2.03
C ASP A 219 -10.81 -2.14 -2.87
N ILE A 220 -9.79 -2.93 -2.52
CA ILE A 220 -9.45 -4.18 -3.20
C ILE A 220 -10.59 -5.21 -3.07
N LEU A 221 -11.28 -5.22 -1.93
CA LEU A 221 -12.38 -6.14 -1.69
C LEU A 221 -13.60 -5.84 -2.57
N HIS A 222 -13.87 -4.56 -2.82
CA HIS A 222 -14.99 -4.10 -3.65
C HIS A 222 -14.71 -4.09 -5.16
N MET A 223 -13.45 -4.26 -5.59
CA MET A 223 -13.12 -4.32 -7.02
C MET A 223 -13.74 -5.56 -7.71
N PRO A 224 -14.24 -5.40 -8.95
CA PRO A 224 -14.81 -6.51 -9.70
C PRO A 224 -13.75 -7.56 -10.04
N ARG A 225 -14.10 -8.84 -9.90
CA ARG A 225 -13.22 -9.97 -10.17
C ARG A 225 -13.87 -10.81 -11.26
N ARG A 226 -13.33 -10.76 -12.48
CA ARG A 226 -13.74 -11.61 -13.62
C ARG A 226 -13.32 -13.06 -13.35
N ASP A 227 -14.04 -13.74 -12.47
CA ASP A 227 -13.84 -15.16 -12.11
C ASP A 227 -12.46 -15.49 -11.52
N CYS A 228 -11.75 -14.49 -11.00
CA CYS A 228 -10.49 -14.72 -10.28
C CYS A 228 -10.76 -15.00 -8.81
N GLN A 229 -10.13 -16.06 -8.30
CA GLN A 229 -10.15 -16.37 -6.87
C GLN A 229 -9.18 -15.45 -6.13
N LEU A 230 -9.70 -14.58 -5.26
CA LEU A 230 -8.88 -13.82 -4.31
C LEU A 230 -9.07 -14.42 -2.91
N LYS A 231 -7.96 -14.81 -2.28
CA LYS A 231 -7.93 -15.33 -0.92
C LYS A 231 -7.01 -14.47 -0.06
N ILE A 232 -7.48 -14.04 1.10
CA ILE A 232 -6.70 -13.23 2.04
C ILE A 232 -6.63 -14.01 3.35
N LEU A 233 -5.42 -14.28 3.83
CA LEU A 233 -5.17 -15.04 5.05
C LEU A 233 -4.37 -14.16 6.02
N LEU A 234 -4.97 -13.86 7.16
CA LEU A 234 -4.40 -12.97 8.17
C LEU A 234 -3.97 -13.77 9.39
N TYR A 235 -2.73 -13.56 9.85
CA TYR A 235 -2.14 -14.28 10.97
C TYR A 235 -1.71 -13.31 12.07
N VAL A 236 -2.34 -13.41 13.26
CA VAL A 236 -1.99 -12.58 14.42
C VAL A 236 -1.19 -13.41 15.42
N THR A 237 0.07 -13.04 15.63
CA THR A 237 1.01 -13.85 16.42
C THR A 237 1.02 -13.55 17.92
N ARG A 238 0.58 -12.36 18.33
CA ARG A 238 0.45 -11.97 19.74
C ARG A 238 -1.01 -11.69 20.05
N THR A 239 -1.64 -12.59 20.78
CA THR A 239 -2.93 -12.32 21.42
C THR A 239 -2.67 -11.47 22.66
N ALA A 240 -3.22 -10.27 22.74
CA ALA A 240 -3.29 -9.55 24.02
C ALA A 240 -4.02 -10.45 25.03
N LEU A 241 -3.59 -10.45 26.30
CA LEU A 241 -4.25 -11.12 27.41
C LEU A 241 -5.61 -10.42 27.65
N GLY A 242 -6.61 -10.76 26.84
CA GLY A 242 -7.93 -10.13 26.86
C GLY A 242 -8.64 -10.39 25.53
N ARG A 243 -9.37 -11.51 25.45
CA ARG A 243 -10.13 -11.94 24.25
C ARG A 243 -11.23 -10.95 23.83
N ASP A 244 -11.56 -9.98 24.67
CA ASP A 244 -12.82 -9.25 24.56
C ASP A 244 -12.75 -8.03 23.61
N HIS A 245 -11.57 -7.42 23.43
CA HIS A 245 -11.41 -6.28 22.51
C HIS A 245 -11.09 -6.70 21.08
N SER A 246 -10.44 -7.85 20.88
CA SER A 246 -10.06 -8.32 19.54
C SER A 246 -11.28 -8.73 18.69
N GLY A 247 -12.39 -9.14 19.31
CA GLY A 247 -13.60 -9.55 18.58
C GLY A 247 -14.40 -8.40 17.95
N ALA A 248 -14.29 -7.17 18.49
CA ALA A 248 -15.02 -6.01 17.97
C ALA A 248 -14.37 -5.45 16.68
N VAL A 249 -13.05 -5.28 16.70
CA VAL A 249 -12.26 -4.79 15.54
C VAL A 249 -12.38 -5.72 14.32
N LEU A 250 -12.48 -7.03 14.56
CA LEU A 250 -12.67 -8.02 13.49
C LEU A 250 -14.04 -7.94 12.82
N LYS A 251 -15.09 -7.56 13.57
CA LYS A 251 -16.47 -7.45 13.03
C LYS A 251 -16.65 -6.20 12.18
N GLU A 252 -16.01 -5.09 12.56
CA GLU A 252 -16.10 -3.83 11.80
C GLU A 252 -15.35 -3.87 10.46
N THR A 253 -14.31 -4.69 10.36
CA THR A 253 -13.48 -4.77 9.13
C THR A 253 -13.96 -5.79 8.10
N GLY A 254 -15.00 -6.60 8.39
CA GLY A 254 -15.47 -7.67 7.51
C GLY A 254 -14.45 -8.81 7.30
N LEU A 255 -13.30 -8.75 7.97
CA LEU A 255 -12.17 -9.67 7.81
C LEU A 255 -12.18 -10.83 8.82
N SER A 256 -13.17 -10.89 9.72
CA SER A 256 -13.28 -11.87 10.81
C SER A 256 -13.02 -13.32 10.40
N GLU A 257 -13.59 -13.77 9.27
CA GLU A 257 -13.46 -15.17 8.80
C GLU A 257 -12.05 -15.52 8.31
N HIS A 258 -11.22 -14.52 8.04
CA HIS A 258 -9.91 -14.67 7.44
C HIS A 258 -8.76 -14.57 8.45
N VAL A 259 -9.05 -14.37 9.73
CA VAL A 259 -8.04 -14.21 10.79
C VAL A 259 -7.79 -15.50 11.54
N THR A 260 -6.54 -15.94 11.52
CA THR A 260 -6.03 -17.07 12.31
C THR A 260 -5.07 -16.56 13.38
N PHE A 261 -5.25 -17.01 14.62
CA PHE A 261 -4.31 -16.71 15.69
C PHE A 261 -3.16 -17.72 15.72
N GLY A 262 -1.94 -17.22 15.87
CA GLY A 262 -0.71 -18.02 15.89
C GLY A 262 0.19 -17.80 14.68
N ARG A 263 1.29 -18.55 14.64
CA ARG A 263 2.23 -18.52 13.52
C ARG A 263 1.68 -19.29 12.32
N MET A 264 1.85 -18.75 11.12
CA MET A 264 1.49 -19.46 9.90
C MET A 264 2.37 -20.71 9.71
N ASN A 265 1.77 -21.80 9.23
CA ASN A 265 2.52 -22.98 8.79
C ASN A 265 2.80 -22.84 7.29
N VAL A 266 3.94 -22.21 6.97
CA VAL A 266 4.31 -21.87 5.59
C VAL A 266 4.38 -23.11 4.69
N LYS A 267 4.98 -24.20 5.18
CA LYS A 267 5.10 -25.46 4.43
C LYS A 267 3.74 -26.02 4.04
N LYS A 268 2.79 -26.05 4.99
CA LYS A 268 1.43 -26.52 4.73
C LYS A 268 0.71 -25.61 3.74
N LEU A 269 0.81 -24.29 3.92
CA LEU A 269 0.17 -23.31 3.04
C LEU A 269 0.68 -23.45 1.61
N ILE A 270 2.00 -23.43 1.39
CA ILE A 270 2.57 -23.57 0.05
C ILE A 270 2.19 -24.93 -0.55
N GLY A 271 2.24 -26.02 0.22
CA GLY A 271 1.85 -27.34 -0.28
C GLY A 271 0.39 -27.41 -0.73
N MET A 272 -0.53 -26.84 0.05
CA MET A 272 -1.96 -26.78 -0.29
C MET A 272 -2.22 -25.90 -1.52
N GLU A 273 -1.67 -24.68 -1.53
CA GLU A 273 -1.86 -23.75 -2.65
C GLU A 273 -1.17 -24.21 -3.93
N PHE A 274 -0.07 -24.98 -3.81
CA PHE A 274 0.59 -25.61 -4.95
C PHE A 274 -0.28 -26.73 -5.54
N GLN A 275 -0.92 -27.57 -4.73
CA GLN A 275 -1.81 -28.63 -5.23
C GLN A 275 -3.04 -28.04 -5.94
N ASP A 276 -3.63 -26.99 -5.37
CA ASP A 276 -4.79 -26.28 -5.90
C ASP A 276 -4.40 -25.10 -6.82
N ARG A 277 -3.23 -25.17 -7.47
CA ARG A 277 -2.75 -24.08 -8.33
C ARG A 277 -3.38 -24.16 -9.72
N VAL A 278 -3.59 -23.00 -10.31
CA VAL A 278 -3.84 -22.82 -11.74
C VAL A 278 -2.54 -22.39 -12.43
N GLY A 279 -2.09 -23.14 -13.43
CA GLY A 279 -0.92 -22.81 -14.24
C GLY A 279 0.41 -22.76 -13.46
N ALA A 280 1.33 -21.90 -13.92
CA ALA A 280 2.56 -21.60 -13.20
C ALA A 280 2.27 -20.78 -11.94
N MET A 281 3.06 -21.00 -10.89
CA MET A 281 2.91 -20.35 -9.59
C MET A 281 4.06 -19.38 -9.31
N SER A 282 3.74 -18.18 -8.84
CA SER A 282 4.73 -17.23 -8.31
C SER A 282 4.57 -17.13 -6.80
N VAL A 283 5.66 -17.26 -6.05
CA VAL A 283 5.71 -17.07 -4.59
C VAL A 283 6.59 -15.86 -4.27
N GLY A 284 5.97 -14.81 -3.75
CA GLY A 284 6.64 -13.59 -3.31
C GLY A 284 6.68 -13.50 -1.79
N VAL A 285 7.77 -13.00 -1.21
CA VAL A 285 7.83 -12.71 0.24
C VAL A 285 8.45 -11.35 0.52
N CYS A 286 7.83 -10.61 1.44
CA CYS A 286 8.40 -9.39 2.02
C CYS A 286 8.13 -9.37 3.53
N GLY A 287 9.17 -9.48 4.35
CA GLY A 287 9.01 -9.55 5.81
C GLY A 287 10.32 -9.83 6.55
N PRO A 288 10.24 -10.20 7.84
CA PRO A 288 11.41 -10.58 8.63
C PRO A 288 12.15 -11.78 8.04
N GLY A 289 13.49 -11.82 8.21
CA GLY A 289 14.34 -12.86 7.65
C GLY A 289 13.87 -14.29 7.93
N GLY A 290 13.44 -14.58 9.17
CA GLY A 290 12.90 -15.92 9.49
C GLY A 290 11.67 -16.31 8.68
N LEU A 291 10.77 -15.37 8.37
CA LEU A 291 9.62 -15.64 7.50
C LEU A 291 10.09 -15.87 6.05
N ALA A 292 11.02 -15.05 5.56
CA ALA A 292 11.57 -15.20 4.22
C ALA A 292 12.28 -16.56 4.05
N ASP A 293 13.05 -16.99 5.05
CA ASP A 293 13.74 -18.28 5.08
C ASP A 293 12.75 -19.46 5.06
N ASP A 294 11.68 -19.38 5.85
CA ASP A 294 10.61 -20.39 5.89
C ASP A 294 9.91 -20.50 4.53
N VAL A 295 9.58 -19.36 3.88
CA VAL A 295 8.94 -19.33 2.56
C VAL A 295 9.89 -19.86 1.49
N ARG A 296 11.17 -19.46 1.50
CA ARG A 296 12.18 -19.94 0.55
C ARG A 296 12.38 -21.45 0.66
N SER A 297 12.54 -21.95 1.89
CA SER A 297 12.69 -23.39 2.16
C SER A 297 11.48 -24.20 1.71
N ALA A 298 10.26 -23.75 2.05
CA ALA A 298 9.04 -24.41 1.65
C ALA A 298 8.80 -24.37 0.12
N THR A 299 9.14 -23.25 -0.54
CA THR A 299 9.02 -23.11 -2.00
C THR A 299 10.00 -24.04 -2.69
N ARG A 300 11.25 -24.11 -2.22
CA ARG A 300 12.26 -25.03 -2.74
C ARG A 300 11.80 -26.49 -2.71
N GLY A 301 11.01 -26.86 -1.70
CA GLY A 301 10.43 -28.20 -1.58
C GLY A 301 9.43 -28.58 -2.68
N VAL A 302 8.83 -27.61 -3.39
CA VAL A 302 7.84 -27.86 -4.46
C VAL A 302 8.35 -27.53 -5.86
N MET A 303 9.47 -26.81 -5.99
CA MET A 303 10.04 -26.43 -7.29
C MET A 303 10.37 -27.62 -8.21
N GLY A 304 10.68 -28.80 -7.64
CA GLY A 304 10.95 -30.01 -8.43
C GLY A 304 9.70 -30.70 -8.99
N LEU A 305 8.50 -30.28 -8.53
CA LEU A 305 7.22 -30.93 -8.86
C LEU A 305 6.38 -30.12 -9.85
N GLY A 306 6.81 -28.91 -10.23
CA GLY A 306 6.10 -28.04 -11.15
C GLY A 306 6.74 -26.66 -11.28
N ASN A 307 6.17 -25.84 -12.17
CA ASN A 307 6.70 -24.51 -12.47
C ASN A 307 6.35 -23.53 -11.35
N VAL A 308 7.31 -23.28 -10.47
CA VAL A 308 7.21 -22.33 -9.36
C VAL A 308 8.41 -21.40 -9.37
N ASP A 309 8.14 -20.10 -9.42
CA ASP A 309 9.15 -19.07 -9.26
C ASP A 309 9.05 -18.44 -7.87
N PHE A 310 10.22 -18.22 -7.26
CA PHE A 310 10.36 -17.57 -5.98
C PHE A 310 11.02 -16.22 -6.16
N TRP A 311 10.47 -15.19 -5.53
CA TRP A 311 11.12 -13.90 -5.40
C TRP A 311 10.95 -13.35 -3.99
N GLU A 312 11.94 -12.59 -3.57
CA GLU A 312 12.00 -12.00 -2.25
C GLU A 312 12.32 -10.53 -2.36
N GLU A 313 11.55 -9.73 -1.63
CA GLU A 313 11.83 -8.32 -1.45
C GLU A 313 12.24 -8.08 0.01
N SER A 314 13.54 -7.90 0.22
CA SER A 314 14.13 -7.67 1.53
C SER A 314 14.23 -6.17 1.80
N PHE A 315 13.13 -5.54 2.18
CA PHE A 315 13.14 -4.18 2.71
C PHE A 315 13.64 -4.19 4.17
N THR A 316 14.96 -4.34 4.34
CA THR A 316 15.63 -4.50 5.65
C THR A 316 15.92 -3.20 6.38
N TRP A 317 15.37 -2.07 5.94
CA TRP A 317 15.66 -0.75 6.51
C TRP A 317 14.78 -0.37 7.70
#